data_AF-A0A0F7CLB1-F1
#
_entry.id   AF-A0A0F7CLB1-F1
#
_cell.length_a   1.000
_cell.length_b   1.000
_cell.length_c   1.000
_cell.angle_alpha   90.00
_cell.angle_beta   90.00
_cell.angle_gamma   90.00
#
_symmetry.space_group_name_H-M   'P 1'
#
loop_
_entity.id
_entity.type
_entity.pdbx_description
1 polymer ?
#
loop_
_entity_poly.entity_id
_entity_poly.type
_entity_poly.pdbx_seq_one_letter_code
_entity_poly.pdbx_strand_id
1 'polypeptide(L)' 'MPKGLLSIKEIREMSPEDRRKKLAELRAELARLRTQAARGSLEKPSLIRKTRRTIAMILTVEREAAKAQKQ' A
#
# COMPACT_ATOMS: atom_id res chain seq x y z
N MET A 1 14.41 2.99 7.28
CA MET A 1 13.15 2.27 6.92
C MET A 1 13.12 2.02 5.42
N PRO A 2 12.86 0.80 4.91
CA PRO A 2 12.88 0.50 3.47
C PRO A 2 11.80 1.28 2.72
N LYS A 3 12.12 1.77 1.51
CA LYS A 3 11.15 2.43 0.62
C LYS A 3 9.97 1.50 0.33
N GLY A 4 8.77 2.06 0.17
CA GLY A 4 7.60 1.31 -0.27
C GLY A 4 7.75 0.83 -1.72
N LEU A 5 6.75 0.10 -2.22
CA LEU A 5 6.70 -0.31 -3.63
C LEU A 5 6.43 0.86 -4.57
N LEU A 6 5.72 1.88 -4.10
CA LEU A 6 5.41 3.11 -4.82
C LEU A 6 5.98 4.30 -4.04
N SER A 7 6.31 5.38 -4.74
CA SER A 7 6.65 6.66 -4.11
C SER A 7 5.39 7.44 -3.72
N ILE A 8 5.55 8.38 -2.80
CA ILE A 8 4.45 9.27 -2.38
C ILE A 8 3.99 10.17 -3.54
N LYS A 9 4.91 10.54 -4.45
CA LYS A 9 4.58 11.37 -5.62
C LYS A 9 3.61 10.64 -6.54
N GLU A 10 3.95 9.40 -6.90
CA GLU A 10 3.08 8.55 -7.73
C GLU A 10 1.69 8.37 -7.08
N ILE A 11 1.63 8.12 -5.77
CA ILE A 11 0.35 7.98 -5.05
C ILE A 11 -0.49 9.26 -5.09
N ARG A 12 0.14 10.45 -5.05
CA ARG A 12 -0.56 11.74 -5.11
C ARG A 12 -1.05 12.08 -6.53
N GLU A 13 -0.36 11.61 -7.55
CA GLU A 13 -0.76 11.76 -8.96
C GLU A 13 -1.93 10.85 -9.33
N MET A 14 -2.16 9.77 -8.58
CA MET A 14 -3.31 8.87 -8.78
C MET A 14 -4.64 9.51 -8.37
N SER A 15 -5.68 9.25 -9.17
CA SER A 15 -7.06 9.61 -8.80
C SER A 15 -7.49 8.90 -7.50
N PRO A 16 -8.47 9.45 -6.75
CA PRO A 16 -8.99 8.80 -5.55
C PRO A 16 -9.53 7.39 -5.81
N GLU A 17 -10.13 7.16 -6.98
CA GLU A 17 -10.63 5.84 -7.37
C GLU A 17 -9.50 4.85 -7.62
N ASP A 18 -8.45 5.29 -8.33
CA ASP A 18 -7.27 4.44 -8.61
C ASP A 18 -6.52 4.12 -7.32
N ARG A 19 -6.41 5.07 -6.38
CA ARG A 19 -5.86 4.82 -5.05
C ARG A 19 -6.63 3.75 -4.30
N ARG A 20 -7.96 3.78 -4.35
CA ARG A 20 -8.82 2.77 -3.71
C ARG A 20 -8.71 1.39 -4.37
N LYS A 21 -8.68 1.33 -5.70
CA LYS A 21 -8.42 0.08 -6.45
C LYS A 21 -7.06 -0.49 -6.07
N LYS A 22 -6.02 0.35 -6.07
CA LYS A 22 -4.66 -0.08 -5.72
C LYS A 22 -4.53 -0.54 -4.28
N LEU A 23 -5.23 0.12 -3.37
CA LEU A 23 -5.32 -0.29 -1.96
C LEU A 23 -5.91 -1.70 -1.82
N ALA A 24 -6.97 -2.02 -2.58
CA ALA A 24 -7.57 -3.35 -2.56
C ALA A 24 -6.61 -4.42 -3.10
N GLU A 25 -5.93 -4.15 -4.23
CA GLU A 25 -4.90 -5.02 -4.79
C GLU A 25 -3.77 -5.29 -3.79
N LEU A 26 -3.22 -4.25 -3.16
CA LEU A 26 -2.12 -4.38 -2.21
C LEU A 26 -2.54 -5.16 -0.95
N ARG A 27 -3.79 -5.06 -0.52
CA ARG A 27 -4.33 -5.86 0.60
C ARG A 27 -4.44 -7.34 0.23
N ALA A 28 -4.92 -7.65 -0.97
CA ALA A 28 -4.97 -9.03 -1.47
C ALA A 28 -3.56 -9.61 -1.60
N GLU A 29 -2.62 -8.84 -2.13
CA GLU A 29 -1.22 -9.24 -2.24
C GLU A 29 -0.58 -9.46 -0.87
N LEU A 30 -0.82 -8.58 0.10
CA LEU A 30 -0.34 -8.76 1.47
C LEU A 30 -0.89 -10.05 2.10
N ALA A 31 -2.14 -10.41 1.83
CA ALA A 31 -2.72 -11.67 2.30
C ALA A 31 -2.00 -12.87 1.68
N ARG A 32 -1.76 -12.86 0.36
CA ARG A 32 -0.98 -13.90 -0.34
C ARG A 32 0.42 -14.02 0.24
N LEU A 33 1.16 -12.91 0.39
CA LEU A 33 2.51 -12.90 0.94
C LEU A 33 2.54 -13.46 2.38
N ARG A 34 1.52 -13.15 3.20
CA ARG A 34 1.39 -13.72 4.56
C ARG A 34 1.13 -15.23 4.52
N THR A 35 0.30 -15.71 3.62
CA THR A 35 0.07 -17.16 3.48
C THR A 35 1.33 -17.89 3.02
N GLN A 36 2.11 -17.31 2.10
CA GLN A 36 3.41 -17.85 1.68
C GLN A 36 4.43 -17.84 2.84
N ALA A 37 4.47 -16.76 3.61
CA ALA A 37 5.35 -16.66 4.78
C ALA A 37 5.02 -17.74 5.82
N ALA A 38 3.73 -17.96 6.09
CA ALA A 38 3.28 -18.97 7.04
C ALA A 38 3.64 -20.40 6.59
N ARG A 39 3.66 -20.65 5.27
CA ARG A 39 4.08 -21.94 4.67
C ARG A 39 5.60 -22.08 4.54
N GLY A 40 6.38 -21.05 4.88
CA GLY A 40 7.83 -21.03 4.69
C GLY A 40 8.28 -20.91 3.22
N SER A 41 7.36 -20.65 2.29
CA SER A 41 7.65 -20.57 0.86
C SER A 41 7.91 -19.14 0.36
N LEU A 42 8.04 -18.17 1.27
CA LEU A 42 8.23 -16.77 0.90
C LEU A 42 9.71 -16.46 0.65
N GLU A 43 10.08 -16.30 -0.61
CA GLU A 43 11.47 -16.00 -1.02
C GLU A 43 11.95 -14.62 -0.55
N LYS A 44 11.06 -13.63 -0.52
CA LYS A 44 11.42 -12.22 -0.23
C LYS A 44 10.56 -11.65 0.91
N PRO A 45 10.93 -11.89 2.19
CA PRO A 45 10.24 -11.34 3.36
C PRO A 45 10.13 -9.81 3.35
N SER A 46 11.06 -9.13 2.69
CA SER A 46 11.05 -7.67 2.55
C SER A 46 9.80 -7.14 1.82
N LEU A 47 9.17 -7.95 0.95
CA LEU A 47 7.96 -7.57 0.21
C LEU A 47 6.77 -7.30 1.14
N ILE A 48 6.63 -8.05 2.24
CA ILE A 48 5.58 -7.81 3.25
C ILE A 48 5.75 -6.41 3.83
N ARG A 49 6.97 -6.04 4.22
CA ARG A 49 7.27 -4.73 4.81
C ARG A 49 7.05 -3.60 3.80
N LYS A 50 7.47 -3.78 2.54
CA LYS A 50 7.26 -2.80 1.46
C LYS A 50 5.76 -2.61 1.17
N THR A 51 5.01 -3.69 1.04
CA THR A 51 3.56 -3.67 0.78
C THR A 51 2.79 -2.98 1.89
N ARG A 52 3.06 -3.31 3.16
CA ARG A 52 2.48 -2.62 4.33
C ARG A 52 2.74 -1.12 4.30
N ARG A 53 3.97 -0.72 3.93
CA ARG A 53 4.33 0.70 3.85
C ARG A 53 3.57 1.41 2.73
N THR A 54 3.45 0.79 1.55
CA THR A 54 2.66 1.34 0.45
C THR A 54 1.20 1.55 0.83
N ILE A 55 0.58 0.55 1.49
CA ILE A 55 -0.80 0.66 2.01
C ILE A 55 -0.93 1.86 2.96
N ALA A 56 0.00 2.01 3.91
CA ALA A 56 -0.02 3.13 4.85
C ALA A 56 0.11 4.48 4.13
N MET A 57 0.98 4.59 3.12
CA MET A 57 1.14 5.82 2.34
C MET A 57 -0.15 6.19 1.59
N ILE A 58 -0.80 5.22 0.93
CA ILE A 58 -2.09 5.46 0.25
C ILE A 58 -3.14 5.97 1.25
N LEU A 59 -3.28 5.30 2.40
CA LEU A 59 -4.24 5.71 3.44
C LEU A 59 -3.96 7.11 3.99
N THR A 60 -2.69 7.50 4.12
CA THR A 60 -2.31 8.86 4.52
C THR A 60 -2.78 9.88 3.49
N VAL A 61 -2.51 9.66 2.20
CA VAL A 61 -2.92 10.61 1.14
C VAL A 61 -4.44 10.70 1.02
N GLU A 62 -5.17 9.59 1.16
CA GLU A 62 -6.64 9.59 1.24
C GLU A 62 -7.14 10.45 2.42
N ARG A 63 -6.51 10.33 3.59
CA ARG A 63 -6.87 11.11 4.77
C ARG A 63 -6.54 12.59 4.62
N GLU A 64 -5.40 12.93 4.00
CA GLU A 64 -5.03 14.31 3.67
C GLU A 64 -6.07 14.94 2.73
N ALA A 65 -6.43 14.23 1.65
CA ALA A 65 -7.44 14.69 0.69
C ALA A 65 -8.82 14.89 1.35
N ALA A 66 -9.25 13.96 2.21
CA ALA A 66 -10.53 14.07 2.91
C ALA A 66 -10.59 15.23 3.93
N LYS A 67 -9.44 15.63 4.50
CA LYS A 67 -9.35 16.83 5.36
C LYS A 67 -9.44 18.12 4.55
N ALA A 68 -8.75 18.17 3.40
CA ALA A 68 -8.77 19.33 2.52
C ALA A 68 -10.16 19.61 1.92
N GLN A 69 -10.97 18.58 1.68
CA GLN A 69 -12.35 18.73 1.19
C GLN A 69 -13.35 19.25 2.24
N LYS A 70 -12.97 19.25 3.53
CA LYS A 70 -13.86 19.64 4.65
C LYS A 70 -13.53 21.04 5.21
N GLN A 71 -12.54 21.73 4.65
CA GLN A 71 -12.17 23.11 4.97
C GLN A 71 -12.65 24.03 3.86
#